data_AF-A0A2W5IG98-F1
#
_entry.id   AF-A0A2W5IG98-F1
#
_cell.length_a   1.000
_cell.length_b   1.000
_cell.length_c   1.000
_cell.angle_alpha   90.00
_cell.angle_beta   90.00
_cell.angle_gamma   90.00
#
_symmetry.space_group_name_H-M   'P 1'
#
loop_
_entity.id
_entity.type
_entity.pdbx_description
1 polymer ?
#
loop_
_entity_poly.entity_id
_entity_poly.type
_entity_poly.pdbx_seq_one_letter_code
_entity_poly.pdbx_strand_id
1 'polypeptide(L)'
;MKKGNGIALTIAAVFAALGIGIITGGTLVSSDNSTSTTATQTEDVVPDVPVRALANRKVLIIATPAANRETIAQIQKQVTSAAGRLTGFITLTPKFAATENDAELSTLVTNALPKGVELPTDRDQNSGRLTGSILGSLSVQADTPTVDAARSTFMDRLAANGFVTPDSFLGEADCAILVSGGANNSSAPNSEDGVRGITIAKIAEGLAQRKVATVVTGATGAEHVNGPLTAAKTFTTKKLAVVGKADKKSGQANIVLRLVELTKTK
;
A
#
# COMPACT_ATOMS: atom_id res chain seq x y z
N MET A 1 42.78 51.57 42.63
CA MET A 1 43.84 50.84 41.92
C MET A 1 43.29 49.50 41.43
N LYS A 2 43.52 49.17 40.15
CA LYS A 2 43.43 47.84 39.47
C LYS A 2 42.09 47.08 39.50
N LYS A 3 41.25 47.11 38.45
CA LYS A 3 41.25 46.40 37.14
C LYS A 3 41.12 44.87 37.21
N GLY A 4 40.06 44.33 36.57
CA GLY A 4 40.12 43.05 35.85
C GLY A 4 38.86 42.18 35.87
N ASN A 5 37.82 42.52 35.09
CA ASN A 5 36.72 41.60 34.72
C ASN A 5 37.20 40.66 33.60
N GLY A 6 36.96 39.35 33.73
CA GLY A 6 37.17 38.35 32.69
C GLY A 6 35.89 37.60 32.37
N ILE A 7 35.18 38.03 31.32
CA ILE A 7 34.22 37.22 30.57
C ILE A 7 34.72 37.28 29.12
N ALA A 8 35.12 36.15 28.54
CA ALA A 8 35.46 36.06 27.12
C ALA A 8 34.94 34.75 26.54
N LEU A 9 33.82 34.90 25.84
CA LEU A 9 33.22 34.00 24.87
C LEU A 9 34.17 33.91 23.65
N THR A 10 34.47 32.72 23.16
CA THR A 10 35.15 32.48 21.87
C THR A 10 34.34 31.37 21.21
N ILE A 11 33.85 31.50 19.97
CA ILE A 11 34.61 31.25 18.73
C ILE A 11 33.80 31.88 17.57
N ALA A 12 34.42 32.78 16.83
CA ALA A 12 33.98 33.24 15.52
C ALA A 12 35.14 33.11 14.52
N ALA A 13 34.97 32.14 13.63
CA ALA A 13 35.17 32.14 12.18
C ALA A 13 36.32 32.93 11.48
N VAL A 14 36.76 32.27 10.40
CA VAL A 14 37.13 32.75 9.05
C VAL A 14 38.62 32.84 8.66
N PHE A 15 38.85 32.30 7.44
CA PHE A 15 39.88 32.58 6.43
C PHE A 15 41.09 31.64 6.35
N ALA A 16 40.87 30.52 5.63
CA ALA A 16 41.92 29.77 4.96
C ALA A 16 42.21 30.39 3.58
N ALA A 17 43.43 30.85 3.37
CA ALA A 17 44.00 31.27 2.10
C ALA A 17 45.38 30.63 1.96
N LEU A 18 45.60 29.86 0.89
CA LEU A 18 46.72 29.94 -0.07
C LEU A 18 46.84 28.62 -0.85
N GLY A 19 46.75 28.74 -2.17
CA GLY A 19 47.04 27.67 -3.12
C GLY A 19 47.22 28.30 -4.50
N ILE A 20 48.37 28.93 -4.69
CA ILE A 20 48.78 29.60 -5.92
C ILE A 20 49.13 28.54 -6.96
N GLY A 21 48.55 28.66 -8.16
CA GLY A 21 48.95 27.94 -9.36
C GLY A 21 48.65 28.80 -10.59
N ILE A 22 49.66 29.56 -11.04
CA ILE A 22 49.65 30.33 -12.28
C ILE A 22 50.36 29.48 -13.34
N ILE A 23 49.72 29.12 -14.46
CA ILE A 23 50.37 28.95 -15.78
C ILE A 23 49.39 29.31 -16.93
N THR A 24 49.59 30.51 -17.48
CA THR A 24 49.67 30.94 -18.90
C THR A 24 49.05 30.09 -20.02
N GLY A 25 48.13 30.69 -20.80
CA GLY A 25 47.75 30.24 -22.14
C GLY A 25 46.36 30.67 -22.63
N GLY A 26 46.14 31.98 -22.82
CA GLY A 26 44.85 32.51 -23.28
C GLY A 26 44.67 32.42 -24.80
N THR A 27 43.66 31.66 -25.24
CA THR A 27 42.86 32.00 -26.42
C THR A 27 41.44 32.26 -25.93
N LEU A 28 40.97 33.49 -26.12
CA LEU A 28 39.65 33.95 -25.72
C LEU A 28 38.64 33.41 -26.73
N VAL A 29 37.79 32.46 -26.33
CA VAL A 29 36.55 32.16 -27.05
C VAL A 29 35.39 32.52 -26.12
N SER A 30 34.62 33.53 -26.52
CA SER A 30 33.34 33.82 -25.90
C SER A 30 32.36 32.70 -26.27
N SER A 31 31.72 32.10 -25.28
CA SER A 31 30.55 31.26 -25.50
C SER A 31 29.53 31.58 -24.43
N ASP A 32 28.50 32.31 -24.87
CA ASP A 32 27.19 32.38 -24.24
C ASP A 32 26.77 30.98 -23.80
N ASN A 33 26.50 30.79 -22.51
CA ASN A 33 25.79 29.59 -22.08
C ASN A 33 24.81 29.91 -20.96
N SER A 34 23.71 30.52 -21.36
CA SER A 34 22.44 30.46 -20.65
C SER A 34 21.80 29.07 -20.80
N THR A 35 22.47 27.99 -20.41
CA THR A 35 21.77 26.73 -20.10
C THR A 35 21.28 26.80 -18.66
N SER A 36 20.08 27.36 -18.53
CA SER A 36 19.06 26.81 -17.64
C SER A 36 19.19 25.28 -17.66
N THR A 37 19.69 24.69 -16.59
CA THR A 37 19.49 23.27 -16.32
C THR A 37 18.00 23.10 -16.10
N THR A 38 17.29 22.90 -17.21
CA THR A 38 15.93 22.39 -17.21
C THR A 38 16.03 21.07 -16.46
N ALA A 39 15.58 21.05 -15.21
CA ALA A 39 15.29 19.80 -14.53
C ALA A 39 14.41 19.03 -15.51
N THR A 40 14.95 17.94 -16.06
CA THR A 40 14.17 17.00 -16.84
C THR A 40 13.06 16.56 -15.91
N GLN A 41 11.89 17.18 -16.04
CA GLN A 41 10.66 16.58 -15.55
C GLN A 41 10.66 15.24 -16.26
N THR A 42 10.96 14.18 -15.51
CA THR A 42 10.78 12.82 -16.01
C THR A 42 9.30 12.75 -16.27
N GLU A 43 8.94 12.93 -17.55
CA GLU A 43 7.58 12.77 -18.01
C GLU A 43 7.13 11.40 -17.51
N ASP A 44 6.12 11.41 -16.65
CA ASP A 44 5.61 10.21 -16.01
C ASP A 44 5.09 9.31 -17.13
N VAL A 45 5.92 8.36 -17.57
CA VAL A 45 5.57 7.46 -18.67
C VAL A 45 4.39 6.62 -18.21
N VAL A 46 3.19 6.97 -18.68
CA VAL A 46 1.97 6.22 -18.38
C VAL A 46 1.94 5.02 -19.33
N PRO A 47 2.00 3.78 -18.82
CA PRO A 47 1.89 2.61 -19.67
C PRO A 47 0.50 2.56 -20.30
N ASP A 48 0.42 2.13 -21.56
CA ASP A 48 -0.86 1.93 -22.23
C ASP A 48 -1.60 0.75 -21.59
N VAL A 49 -2.81 1.01 -21.09
CA VAL A 49 -3.67 0.01 -20.47
C VAL A 49 -4.80 -0.31 -21.44
N PRO A 50 -4.90 -1.54 -21.94
CA PRO A 50 -6.00 -1.93 -22.81
C PRO A 50 -7.35 -1.64 -22.14
N VAL A 51 -8.29 -1.04 -22.86
CA VAL A 51 -9.63 -0.68 -22.37
C VAL A 51 -10.38 -1.87 -21.74
N ARG A 52 -10.05 -3.10 -22.15
CA ARG A 52 -10.66 -4.34 -21.64
C ARG A 52 -9.68 -5.21 -20.86
N ALA A 53 -8.62 -4.62 -20.31
CA ALA A 53 -7.58 -5.31 -19.56
C ALA A 53 -8.14 -6.19 -18.42
N LEU A 54 -9.17 -5.72 -17.71
CA LEU A 54 -9.84 -6.41 -16.61
C LEU A 54 -11.23 -6.96 -16.98
N ALA A 55 -11.52 -7.15 -18.27
CA ALA A 55 -12.80 -7.70 -18.68
C ALA A 55 -13.07 -9.06 -17.99
N ASN A 56 -14.28 -9.20 -17.44
CA ASN A 56 -14.72 -10.37 -16.66
C ASN A 56 -13.93 -10.62 -15.36
N ARG A 57 -13.21 -9.62 -14.83
CA ARG A 57 -12.57 -9.71 -13.52
C ARG A 57 -13.41 -9.03 -12.45
N LYS A 58 -13.65 -9.75 -11.37
CA LYS A 58 -14.30 -9.24 -10.16
C LYS A 58 -13.22 -8.74 -9.19
N VAL A 59 -13.30 -7.49 -8.75
CA VAL A 59 -12.26 -6.78 -7.99
C VAL A 59 -12.80 -6.35 -6.63
N LEU A 60 -12.12 -6.78 -5.58
CA LEU A 60 -12.26 -6.32 -4.20
C LEU A 60 -11.26 -5.20 -3.92
N ILE A 61 -11.71 -4.09 -3.36
CA ILE A 61 -10.83 -3.05 -2.81
C ILE A 61 -10.83 -3.13 -1.30
N ILE A 62 -9.64 -3.13 -0.70
CA ILE A 62 -9.43 -3.04 0.74
C ILE A 62 -8.65 -1.76 1.01
N ALA A 63 -9.28 -0.79 1.65
CA ALA A 63 -8.62 0.44 2.08
C ALA A 63 -8.16 0.31 3.51
N THR A 64 -6.97 0.79 3.81
CA THR A 64 -6.49 0.90 5.18
C THR A 64 -7.03 2.17 5.84
N PRO A 65 -6.97 2.33 7.17
CA PRO A 65 -7.45 3.56 7.82
C PRO A 65 -6.64 4.81 7.45
N ALA A 66 -5.44 4.61 6.89
CA ALA A 66 -4.57 5.67 6.39
C ALA A 66 -4.90 6.07 4.94
N ALA A 67 -5.64 5.22 4.21
CA ALA A 67 -5.81 5.34 2.77
C ALA A 67 -6.51 6.65 2.36
N ASN A 68 -5.92 7.34 1.38
CA ASN A 68 -6.52 8.56 0.84
C ASN A 68 -7.74 8.21 -0.02
N ARG A 69 -8.90 8.76 0.33
CA ARG A 69 -10.17 8.57 -0.38
C ARG A 69 -10.13 8.99 -1.85
N GLU A 70 -9.39 10.05 -2.17
CA GLU A 70 -9.23 10.50 -3.55
C GLU A 70 -8.46 9.48 -4.38
N THR A 71 -7.37 8.94 -3.83
CA THR A 71 -6.60 7.86 -4.47
C THR A 71 -7.46 6.61 -4.70
N ILE A 72 -8.29 6.24 -3.72
CA ILE A 72 -9.22 5.11 -3.87
C ILE A 72 -10.22 5.37 -5.00
N ALA A 73 -10.84 6.55 -5.06
CA ALA A 73 -11.79 6.92 -6.10
C ALA A 73 -11.14 6.89 -7.50
N GLN A 74 -9.88 7.32 -7.61
CA GLN A 74 -9.11 7.26 -8.86
C GLN A 74 -8.82 5.81 -9.26
N ILE A 75 -8.44 4.94 -8.32
CA ILE A 75 -8.27 3.50 -8.57
C ILE A 75 -9.60 2.86 -9.03
N GLN A 76 -10.72 3.16 -8.36
CA GLN A 76 -12.04 2.65 -8.74
C GLN A 76 -12.41 3.05 -10.18
N LYS A 77 -12.15 4.30 -10.55
CA LYS A 77 -12.35 4.79 -11.92
C LYS A 77 -11.46 4.03 -12.91
N GLN A 78 -10.19 3.82 -12.58
CA GLN A 78 -9.23 3.11 -13.44
C GLN A 78 -9.61 1.63 -13.64
N VAL A 79 -10.08 0.96 -12.59
CA VAL A 79 -10.58 -0.42 -12.67
C VAL A 79 -11.81 -0.50 -13.58
N THR A 80 -12.74 0.43 -13.41
CA THR A 80 -13.97 0.50 -14.23
C THR A 80 -13.65 0.81 -15.69
N SER A 81 -12.70 1.72 -15.97
CA SER A 81 -12.28 2.03 -17.34
C SER A 81 -11.55 0.89 -18.04
N ALA A 82 -10.96 -0.02 -17.28
CA ALA A 82 -10.35 -1.26 -17.77
C ALA A 82 -11.38 -2.42 -17.92
N ALA A 83 -12.68 -2.14 -17.79
CA ALA A 83 -13.79 -3.09 -17.80
C ALA A 83 -13.81 -4.11 -16.65
N GLY A 84 -13.16 -3.79 -15.52
CA GLY A 84 -13.25 -4.57 -14.29
C GLY A 84 -14.56 -4.29 -13.53
N ARG A 85 -15.09 -5.30 -12.83
CA ARG A 85 -16.29 -5.18 -11.98
C ARG A 85 -15.87 -5.09 -10.52
N LEU A 86 -16.20 -3.98 -9.87
CA LEU A 86 -16.04 -3.85 -8.41
C LEU A 86 -17.12 -4.70 -7.73
N THR A 87 -16.70 -5.69 -6.94
CA THR A 87 -17.59 -6.63 -6.22
C THR A 87 -17.45 -6.54 -4.71
N GLY A 88 -16.60 -5.65 -4.21
CA GLY A 88 -16.54 -5.33 -2.78
C GLY A 88 -15.62 -4.16 -2.51
N PHE A 89 -15.94 -3.41 -1.47
CA PHE A 89 -15.12 -2.35 -0.93
C PHE A 89 -15.20 -2.37 0.59
N ILE A 90 -14.05 -2.52 1.23
CA ILE A 90 -13.91 -2.65 2.68
C ILE A 90 -12.88 -1.64 3.16
N THR A 91 -13.21 -0.86 4.18
CA THR A 91 -12.25 -0.02 4.87
C THR A 91 -11.85 -0.67 6.20
N LEU A 92 -10.57 -0.87 6.42
CA LEU A 92 -10.03 -1.33 7.70
C LEU A 92 -10.02 -0.18 8.70
N THR A 93 -10.27 -0.50 9.97
CA THR A 93 -10.19 0.48 11.05
C THR A 93 -8.79 0.52 11.68
N PRO A 94 -8.45 1.57 12.45
CA PRO A 94 -7.25 1.59 13.28
C PRO A 94 -7.15 0.40 14.25
N LYS A 95 -8.32 -0.10 14.73
CA LYS A 95 -8.40 -1.24 15.64
C LYS A 95 -7.85 -2.51 15.00
N PHE A 96 -8.07 -2.70 13.69
CA PHE A 96 -7.56 -3.85 12.94
C PHE A 96 -6.03 -3.89 12.89
N ALA A 97 -5.40 -2.74 12.63
CA ALA A 97 -3.95 -2.66 12.48
C ALA A 97 -3.22 -2.69 13.82
N ALA A 98 -3.93 -2.49 14.93
CA ALA A 98 -3.41 -2.43 16.28
C ALA A 98 -2.99 -3.81 16.80
N THR A 99 -1.71 -3.97 17.12
CA THR A 99 -1.13 -5.20 17.67
C THR A 99 -1.82 -5.65 18.96
N GLU A 100 -2.27 -4.70 19.78
CA GLU A 100 -3.01 -4.94 21.02
C GLU A 100 -4.33 -5.68 20.81
N ASN A 101 -4.93 -5.62 19.62
CA ASN A 101 -6.19 -6.29 19.29
C ASN A 101 -5.99 -7.59 18.48
N ASP A 102 -4.75 -8.01 18.21
CA ASP A 102 -4.46 -9.18 17.35
C ASP A 102 -5.08 -10.48 17.90
N ALA A 103 -5.01 -10.70 19.22
CA ALA A 103 -5.60 -11.87 19.87
C ALA A 103 -7.14 -11.85 19.84
N GLU A 104 -7.76 -10.68 20.05
CA GLU A 104 -9.20 -10.49 19.95
C GLU A 104 -9.67 -10.76 18.51
N LEU A 105 -8.98 -10.18 17.53
CA LEU A 105 -9.28 -10.37 16.11
C LEU A 105 -9.11 -11.83 15.69
N SER A 106 -8.04 -12.49 16.07
CA SER A 106 -7.79 -13.91 15.77
C SER A 106 -8.91 -14.81 16.31
N THR A 107 -9.32 -14.57 17.55
CA THR A 107 -10.44 -15.28 18.21
C THR A 107 -11.75 -15.02 17.48
N LEU A 108 -12.05 -13.76 17.17
CA LEU A 108 -13.26 -13.37 16.45
C LEU A 108 -13.33 -14.04 15.07
N VAL A 109 -12.24 -13.98 14.31
CA VAL A 109 -12.13 -14.50 12.95
C VAL A 109 -12.26 -16.03 12.94
N THR A 110 -11.71 -16.71 13.94
CA THR A 110 -11.84 -18.17 14.09
C THR A 110 -13.27 -18.57 14.51
N ASN A 111 -13.91 -17.81 15.39
CA ASN A 111 -15.30 -18.05 15.80
C ASN A 111 -16.34 -17.63 14.74
N ALA A 112 -15.94 -16.78 13.80
CA ALA A 112 -16.74 -16.34 12.66
C ALA A 112 -16.53 -17.19 11.41
N LEU A 113 -15.79 -18.30 11.50
CA LEU A 113 -15.47 -19.16 10.37
C LEU A 113 -16.75 -19.71 9.72
N PRO A 114 -17.03 -19.36 8.46
CA PRO A 114 -18.17 -19.89 7.75
C PRO A 114 -17.98 -21.38 7.46
N LYS A 115 -19.09 -22.13 7.39
CA LYS A 115 -19.06 -23.55 7.02
C LYS A 115 -18.41 -23.70 5.64
N GLY A 116 -17.40 -24.57 5.53
CA GLY A 116 -16.69 -24.83 4.26
C GLY A 116 -15.45 -23.99 4.02
N VAL A 117 -15.07 -23.10 4.94
CA VAL A 117 -13.77 -22.41 4.90
C VAL A 117 -12.77 -23.17 5.77
N GLU A 118 -11.67 -23.63 5.16
CA GLU A 118 -10.54 -24.20 5.89
C GLU A 118 -9.64 -23.09 6.41
N LEU A 119 -9.21 -23.17 7.67
CA LEU A 119 -8.18 -22.28 8.19
C LEU A 119 -6.80 -22.71 7.67
N PRO A 120 -5.86 -21.75 7.46
CA PRO A 120 -4.47 -22.09 7.26
C PRO A 120 -3.96 -22.96 8.41
N THR A 121 -3.30 -24.07 8.10
CA THR A 121 -2.69 -24.98 9.09
C THR A 121 -1.36 -24.48 9.65
N ASP A 122 -0.87 -23.36 9.13
CA ASP A 122 0.50 -22.90 9.35
C ASP A 122 0.62 -22.12 10.66
N ARG A 123 1.72 -22.36 11.38
CA ARG A 123 1.95 -21.90 12.77
C ARG A 123 2.00 -20.38 12.99
N ASP A 124 2.17 -19.58 11.94
CA ASP A 124 2.20 -18.11 12.05
C ASP A 124 0.77 -17.52 12.08
N GLN A 125 0.14 -17.59 13.24
CA GLN A 125 -1.22 -17.10 13.50
C GLN A 125 -1.28 -15.56 13.63
N ASN A 126 -0.80 -14.83 12.64
CA ASN A 126 -1.05 -13.38 12.62
C ASN A 126 -2.49 -13.12 12.14
N SER A 127 -3.24 -12.31 12.89
CA SER A 127 -4.65 -12.04 12.62
C SER A 127 -4.90 -11.45 11.23
N GLY A 128 -3.95 -10.66 10.70
CA GLY A 128 -3.99 -10.12 9.35
C GLY A 128 -3.98 -11.22 8.28
N ARG A 129 -3.09 -12.21 8.41
CA ARG A 129 -3.02 -13.34 7.48
C ARG A 129 -4.25 -14.24 7.58
N LEU A 130 -4.72 -14.53 8.80
CA LEU A 130 -5.93 -15.32 9.02
C LEU A 130 -7.15 -14.64 8.38
N THR A 131 -7.32 -13.34 8.64
CA THR A 131 -8.40 -12.54 8.03
C THR A 131 -8.29 -12.56 6.51
N GLY A 132 -7.12 -12.28 5.95
CA GLY A 132 -6.89 -12.31 4.51
C GLY A 132 -7.18 -13.68 3.89
N SER A 133 -6.85 -14.77 4.59
CA SER A 133 -7.12 -16.13 4.13
C SER A 133 -8.61 -16.45 4.15
N ILE A 134 -9.35 -16.05 5.19
CA ILE A 134 -10.81 -16.26 5.22
C ILE A 134 -11.48 -15.38 4.15
N LEU A 135 -11.13 -14.09 4.07
CA LEU A 135 -11.64 -13.19 3.02
C LEU A 135 -11.34 -13.74 1.62
N GLY A 136 -10.14 -14.26 1.39
CA GLY A 136 -9.76 -14.85 0.12
C GLY A 136 -10.58 -16.10 -0.20
N SER A 137 -10.77 -16.99 0.77
CA SER A 137 -11.58 -18.20 0.61
C SER A 137 -13.06 -17.88 0.33
N LEU A 138 -13.59 -16.82 0.92
CA LEU A 138 -14.95 -16.33 0.68
C LEU A 138 -15.06 -15.65 -0.69
N SER A 139 -14.01 -14.95 -1.11
CA SER A 139 -13.97 -14.23 -2.38
C SER A 139 -13.93 -15.17 -3.59
N VAL A 140 -13.25 -16.32 -3.50
CA VAL A 140 -13.14 -17.27 -4.63
C VAL A 140 -14.34 -18.20 -4.80
N GLN A 141 -15.25 -18.26 -3.81
CA GLN A 141 -16.45 -19.07 -3.91
C GLN A 141 -17.44 -18.43 -4.90
N ALA A 142 -18.22 -19.25 -5.61
CA ALA A 142 -19.23 -18.73 -6.50
C ALA A 142 -20.35 -18.01 -5.73
N ASP A 143 -20.91 -16.96 -6.33
CA ASP A 143 -22.07 -16.25 -5.80
C ASP A 143 -23.27 -17.22 -5.69
N THR A 144 -23.61 -17.61 -4.47
CA THR A 144 -24.81 -18.42 -4.14
C THR A 144 -25.46 -17.82 -2.89
N PRO A 145 -26.78 -17.95 -2.69
CA PRO A 145 -27.45 -17.37 -1.52
C PRO A 145 -26.82 -17.79 -0.18
N THR A 146 -26.35 -19.03 -0.09
CA THR A 146 -25.67 -19.55 1.10
C THR A 146 -24.31 -18.89 1.34
N VAL A 147 -23.51 -18.74 0.28
CA VAL A 147 -22.18 -18.10 0.37
C VAL A 147 -22.32 -16.60 0.61
N ASP A 148 -23.29 -15.95 -0.02
CA ASP A 148 -23.57 -14.52 0.17
C ASP A 148 -24.01 -14.22 1.61
N ALA A 149 -24.86 -15.07 2.19
CA ALA A 149 -25.23 -14.99 3.60
C ALA A 149 -24.02 -15.19 4.53
N ALA A 150 -23.11 -16.12 4.19
CA ALA A 150 -21.88 -16.35 4.92
C ALA A 150 -20.93 -15.13 4.86
N ARG A 151 -20.76 -14.52 3.67
CA ARG A 151 -19.98 -13.29 3.47
C ARG A 151 -20.54 -12.14 4.28
N SER A 152 -21.85 -11.89 4.19
CA SER A 152 -22.53 -10.84 4.97
C SER A 152 -22.33 -11.06 6.46
N THR A 153 -22.61 -12.27 6.95
CA THR A 153 -22.47 -12.60 8.39
C THR A 153 -21.04 -12.39 8.89
N PHE A 154 -20.03 -12.76 8.09
CA PHE A 154 -18.62 -12.54 8.44
C PHE A 154 -18.29 -11.05 8.51
N MET A 155 -18.71 -10.28 7.50
CA MET A 155 -18.49 -8.84 7.45
C MET A 155 -19.22 -8.09 8.57
N ASP A 156 -20.47 -8.47 8.86
CA ASP A 156 -21.28 -7.89 9.93
C ASP A 156 -20.65 -8.14 11.30
N ARG A 157 -20.07 -9.32 11.52
CA ARG A 157 -19.33 -9.63 12.76
C ARG A 157 -18.06 -8.78 12.90
N LEU A 158 -17.28 -8.63 11.85
CA LEU A 158 -16.09 -7.77 11.88
C LEU A 158 -16.47 -6.30 12.09
N ALA A 159 -17.56 -5.84 11.46
CA ALA A 159 -18.07 -4.49 11.60
C ALA A 159 -18.63 -4.21 12.99
N ALA A 160 -19.42 -5.12 13.55
CA ALA A 160 -19.98 -5.01 14.89
C ALA A 160 -18.90 -4.93 15.99
N ASN A 161 -17.74 -5.56 15.77
CA ASN A 161 -16.60 -5.49 16.69
C ASN A 161 -15.63 -4.33 16.38
N GLY A 162 -15.96 -3.51 15.39
CA GLY A 162 -15.22 -2.29 15.03
C GLY A 162 -13.89 -2.55 14.33
N PHE A 163 -13.71 -3.71 13.68
CA PHE A 163 -12.49 -4.05 12.96
C PHE A 163 -12.51 -3.54 11.51
N VAL A 164 -13.68 -3.54 10.87
CA VAL A 164 -13.84 -3.08 9.48
C VAL A 164 -15.09 -2.21 9.34
N THR A 165 -15.11 -1.39 8.30
CA THR A 165 -16.28 -0.68 7.82
C THR A 165 -16.58 -1.20 6.42
N PRO A 166 -17.67 -1.97 6.22
CA PRO A 166 -18.08 -2.39 4.89
C PRO A 166 -18.68 -1.19 4.15
N ASP A 167 -18.01 -0.74 3.09
CA ASP A 167 -18.50 0.36 2.23
C ASP A 167 -19.43 -0.17 1.13
N SER A 168 -19.27 -1.43 0.73
CA SER A 168 -20.19 -2.12 -0.17
C SER A 168 -20.30 -3.61 0.14
N PHE A 169 -21.28 -4.26 -0.48
CA PHE A 169 -21.47 -5.70 -0.38
C PHE A 169 -20.22 -6.46 -0.85
N LEU A 170 -19.82 -7.49 -0.10
CA LEU A 170 -18.73 -8.39 -0.48
C LEU A 170 -19.30 -9.55 -1.31
N GLY A 171 -19.08 -9.53 -2.62
CA GLY A 171 -19.36 -10.64 -3.54
C GLY A 171 -18.11 -11.45 -3.89
N GLU A 172 -18.24 -12.36 -4.85
CA GLU A 172 -17.10 -13.08 -5.44
C GLU A 172 -16.07 -12.10 -6.01
N ALA A 173 -14.78 -12.39 -5.82
CA ALA A 173 -13.66 -11.59 -6.34
C ALA A 173 -12.46 -12.49 -6.66
N ASP A 174 -11.95 -12.36 -7.90
CA ASP A 174 -10.72 -13.02 -8.35
C ASP A 174 -9.47 -12.16 -8.08
N CYS A 175 -9.71 -10.89 -7.81
CA CYS A 175 -8.72 -9.83 -7.73
C CYS A 175 -8.93 -9.01 -6.46
N ALA A 176 -7.84 -8.60 -5.82
CA ALA A 176 -7.87 -7.70 -4.68
C ALA A 176 -6.85 -6.56 -4.83
N ILE A 177 -7.23 -5.36 -4.39
CA ILE A 177 -6.33 -4.20 -4.32
C ILE A 177 -6.33 -3.72 -2.87
N LEU A 178 -5.19 -3.85 -2.19
CA LEU A 178 -4.98 -3.32 -0.84
C LEU A 178 -4.34 -1.93 -0.96
N VAL A 179 -5.06 -0.89 -0.57
CA VAL A 179 -4.65 0.52 -0.68
C VAL A 179 -4.21 1.04 0.69
N SER A 180 -2.92 1.36 0.80
CA SER A 180 -2.25 1.98 1.95
C SER A 180 -2.19 3.50 1.80
N GLY A 181 -2.18 4.21 2.93
CA GLY A 181 -2.23 5.66 3.00
C GLY A 181 -0.93 6.40 2.75
N GLY A 182 0.19 5.70 2.81
CA GLY A 182 1.49 6.35 2.88
C GLY A 182 1.98 6.56 4.31
N ALA A 183 3.26 6.92 4.45
CA ALA A 183 3.87 7.18 5.75
C ALA A 183 3.18 8.35 6.45
N ASN A 184 2.28 8.00 7.36
CA ASN A 184 1.64 8.94 8.27
C ASN A 184 2.32 8.74 9.62
N ASN A 185 2.81 9.85 10.20
CA ASN A 185 3.45 9.95 11.54
C ASN A 185 3.30 8.69 12.40
N SER A 186 4.40 8.03 12.75
CA SER A 186 4.44 6.74 13.47
C SER A 186 3.65 6.70 14.79
N SER A 187 3.24 7.86 15.31
CA SER A 187 2.44 8.02 16.52
C SER A 187 0.93 8.18 16.27
N ALA A 188 0.48 8.33 15.02
CA ALA A 188 -0.92 8.50 14.70
C ALA A 188 -1.69 7.17 14.86
N PRO A 189 -2.95 7.18 15.31
CA PRO A 189 -3.75 5.95 15.46
C PRO A 189 -3.90 5.16 14.15
N ASN A 190 -3.91 5.87 13.02
CA ASN A 190 -3.97 5.30 11.68
C ASN A 190 -2.59 5.09 11.05
N SER A 191 -1.49 5.17 11.82
CA SER A 191 -0.16 4.87 11.31
C SER A 191 -0.07 3.40 10.89
N GLU A 192 0.65 3.17 9.80
CA GLU A 192 0.88 1.86 9.21
C GLU A 192 2.34 1.43 9.35
N ASP A 193 3.09 2.04 10.26
CA ASP A 193 4.51 1.76 10.44
C ASP A 193 4.74 0.51 11.31
N GLY A 194 5.87 -0.16 11.08
CA GLY A 194 6.35 -1.25 11.91
C GLY A 194 5.42 -2.48 11.88
N VAL A 195 5.07 -2.97 13.06
CA VAL A 195 4.25 -4.20 13.22
C VAL A 195 2.84 -4.04 12.64
N ARG A 196 2.29 -2.82 12.67
CA ARG A 196 0.98 -2.50 12.09
C ARG A 196 1.01 -2.70 10.57
N GLY A 197 2.04 -2.19 9.91
CA GLY A 197 2.26 -2.35 8.47
C GLY A 197 2.44 -3.80 8.04
N ILE A 198 3.16 -4.59 8.83
CA ILE A 198 3.32 -6.03 8.59
C ILE A 198 1.96 -6.75 8.69
N THR A 199 1.16 -6.44 9.70
CA THR A 199 -0.17 -7.04 9.89
C THR A 199 -1.11 -6.71 8.72
N ILE A 200 -1.12 -5.46 8.26
CA ILE A 200 -1.87 -5.03 7.09
C ILE A 200 -1.39 -5.78 5.83
N ALA A 201 -0.08 -5.83 5.60
CA ALA A 201 0.50 -6.52 4.43
C ALA A 201 0.15 -8.02 4.42
N LYS A 202 0.11 -8.66 5.58
CA LYS A 202 -0.25 -10.08 5.72
C LYS A 202 -1.67 -10.41 5.27
N ILE A 203 -2.60 -9.44 5.26
CA ILE A 203 -3.92 -9.62 4.63
C ILE A 203 -3.74 -9.98 3.15
N ALA A 204 -2.89 -9.23 2.46
CA ALA A 204 -2.63 -9.44 1.04
C ALA A 204 -1.93 -10.78 0.78
N GLU A 205 -1.04 -11.20 1.68
CA GLU A 205 -0.44 -12.53 1.65
C GLU A 205 -1.52 -13.63 1.78
N GLY A 206 -2.43 -13.51 2.76
CA GLY A 206 -3.51 -14.48 2.98
C GLY A 206 -4.48 -14.58 1.79
N LEU A 207 -4.80 -13.44 1.15
CA LEU A 207 -5.59 -13.40 -0.09
C LEU A 207 -4.88 -14.12 -1.23
N ALA A 208 -3.60 -13.81 -1.43
CA ALA A 208 -2.78 -14.41 -2.48
C ALA A 208 -2.59 -15.93 -2.29
N GLN A 209 -2.50 -16.42 -1.05
CA GLN A 209 -2.50 -17.86 -0.74
C GLN A 209 -3.78 -18.57 -1.17
N ARG A 210 -4.93 -17.87 -1.15
CA ARG A 210 -6.21 -18.36 -1.64
C ARG A 210 -6.42 -18.13 -3.14
N LYS A 211 -5.35 -17.86 -3.88
CA LYS A 211 -5.33 -17.65 -5.34
C LYS A 211 -6.02 -16.36 -5.82
N VAL A 212 -6.34 -15.44 -4.92
CA VAL A 212 -6.82 -14.10 -5.29
C VAL A 212 -5.63 -13.27 -5.77
N ALA A 213 -5.68 -12.77 -7.01
CA ALA A 213 -4.63 -11.91 -7.57
C ALA A 213 -4.62 -10.58 -6.81
N THR A 214 -3.58 -10.34 -6.00
CA THR A 214 -3.56 -9.25 -5.03
C THR A 214 -2.47 -8.24 -5.34
N VAL A 215 -2.83 -6.97 -5.39
CA VAL A 215 -1.89 -5.85 -5.52
C VAL A 215 -1.92 -5.02 -4.24
N VAL A 216 -0.77 -4.82 -3.61
CA VAL A 216 -0.58 -3.86 -2.52
C VAL A 216 -0.09 -2.55 -3.10
N THR A 217 -0.78 -1.46 -2.81
CA THR A 217 -0.48 -0.16 -3.39
C THR A 217 -0.62 0.96 -2.38
N GLY A 218 -0.01 2.10 -2.66
CA GLY A 218 -0.07 3.28 -1.82
C GLY A 218 0.39 4.51 -2.58
N ALA A 219 0.04 5.68 -2.05
CA ALA A 219 0.45 6.96 -2.61
C ALA A 219 1.98 7.12 -2.60
N THR A 220 2.46 8.14 -3.30
CA THR A 220 3.87 8.55 -3.28
C THR A 220 4.33 8.74 -1.84
N GLY A 221 5.42 8.06 -1.46
CA GLY A 221 5.91 8.03 -0.07
C GLY A 221 5.44 6.83 0.77
N ALA A 222 4.52 5.99 0.26
CA ALA A 222 4.09 4.76 0.93
C ALA A 222 5.13 3.64 0.95
N GLU A 223 6.25 3.82 0.26
CA GLU A 223 7.39 2.90 0.26
C GLU A 223 8.36 3.15 1.42
N HIS A 224 7.91 3.86 2.46
CA HIS A 224 8.74 4.17 3.61
C HIS A 224 9.22 2.92 4.34
N VAL A 225 10.34 3.06 5.04
CA VAL A 225 10.95 1.96 5.78
C VAL A 225 9.96 1.52 6.87
N ASN A 226 9.51 0.26 6.78
CA ASN A 226 8.55 -0.41 7.67
C ASN A 226 7.05 -0.20 7.41
N GLY A 227 6.63 0.32 6.26
CA GLY A 227 5.19 0.37 5.87
C GLY A 227 4.66 -0.93 5.22
N PRO A 228 3.35 -1.02 4.92
CA PRO A 228 2.73 -2.20 4.32
C PRO A 228 3.32 -2.59 2.96
N LEU A 229 3.68 -1.62 2.12
CA LEU A 229 4.30 -1.89 0.81
C LEU A 229 5.68 -2.54 0.97
N THR A 230 6.48 -2.03 1.90
CA THR A 230 7.81 -2.56 2.19
C THR A 230 7.73 -3.97 2.76
N ALA A 231 6.78 -4.23 3.67
CA ALA A 231 6.51 -5.58 4.16
C ALA A 231 6.02 -6.51 3.03
N ALA A 232 5.09 -6.06 2.18
CA ALA A 232 4.58 -6.87 1.08
C ALA A 232 5.66 -7.25 0.05
N LYS A 233 6.69 -6.42 -0.15
CA LYS A 233 7.84 -6.72 -1.03
C LYS A 233 8.70 -7.88 -0.53
N THR A 234 8.68 -8.21 0.77
CA THR A 234 9.48 -9.32 1.32
C THR A 234 8.77 -10.67 1.17
N PHE A 235 7.48 -10.67 0.85
CA PHE A 235 6.71 -11.90 0.66
C PHE A 235 7.01 -12.52 -0.71
N THR A 236 7.10 -13.85 -0.75
CA THR A 236 7.44 -14.63 -1.96
C THR A 236 6.21 -15.27 -2.63
N THR A 237 5.01 -14.83 -2.27
CA THR A 237 3.74 -15.41 -2.72
C THR A 237 3.44 -15.09 -4.19
N LYS A 238 3.25 -16.12 -5.02
CA LYS A 238 3.11 -16.02 -6.50
C LYS A 238 1.96 -15.13 -7.03
N LYS A 239 0.95 -14.85 -6.21
CA LYS A 239 -0.26 -14.07 -6.56
C LYS A 239 -0.27 -12.67 -5.95
N LEU A 240 0.88 -12.19 -5.49
CA LEU A 240 1.03 -10.90 -4.82
C LEU A 240 1.98 -10.01 -5.62
N ALA A 241 1.61 -8.75 -5.82
CA ALA A 241 2.49 -7.72 -6.36
C ALA A 241 2.40 -6.44 -5.55
N VAL A 242 3.43 -5.61 -5.63
CA VAL A 242 3.47 -4.29 -4.98
C VAL A 242 3.64 -3.21 -6.04
N VAL A 243 2.81 -2.16 -5.97
CA VAL A 243 2.84 -1.03 -6.90
C VAL A 243 2.79 0.28 -6.12
N GLY A 244 3.81 1.12 -6.23
CA GLY A 244 3.83 2.45 -5.61
C GLY A 244 3.12 3.52 -6.45
N LYS A 245 3.09 4.76 -5.92
CA LYS A 245 2.61 5.98 -6.60
C LYS A 245 1.16 5.89 -7.09
N ALA A 246 0.27 5.32 -6.28
CA ALA A 246 -1.15 5.19 -6.60
C ALA A 246 -1.86 6.54 -6.86
N ASP A 247 -1.31 7.65 -6.36
CA ASP A 247 -1.77 9.01 -6.62
C ASP A 247 -1.39 9.55 -8.01
N LYS A 248 -0.59 8.80 -8.79
CA LYS A 248 -0.17 9.16 -10.15
C LYS A 248 -0.84 8.26 -11.18
N LYS A 249 -1.04 8.80 -12.39
CA LYS A 249 -1.64 8.07 -13.51
C LYS A 249 -0.81 6.84 -13.89
N SER A 250 0.52 6.94 -13.86
CA SER A 250 1.40 5.79 -14.14
C SER A 250 1.25 4.67 -13.12
N GLY A 251 1.14 5.00 -11.82
CA GLY A 251 0.90 4.03 -10.76
C GLY A 251 -0.46 3.35 -10.91
N GLN A 252 -1.52 4.12 -11.19
CA GLN A 252 -2.86 3.60 -11.45
C GLN A 252 -2.90 2.62 -12.63
N ALA A 253 -2.23 2.97 -13.71
CA ALA A 253 -2.10 2.11 -14.88
C ALA A 253 -1.33 0.81 -14.56
N ASN A 254 -0.24 0.92 -13.79
CA ASN A 254 0.55 -0.23 -13.35
C ASN A 254 -0.22 -1.17 -12.41
N ILE A 255 -1.09 -0.66 -11.54
CA ILE A 255 -1.96 -1.51 -10.69
C ILE A 255 -2.78 -2.45 -11.57
N VAL A 256 -3.42 -1.92 -12.60
CA VAL A 256 -4.24 -2.72 -13.53
C VAL A 256 -3.37 -3.73 -14.28
N LEU A 257 -2.23 -3.30 -14.83
CA LEU A 257 -1.34 -4.18 -15.58
C LEU A 257 -0.82 -5.35 -14.73
N ARG A 258 -0.40 -5.08 -13.50
CA ARG A 258 0.05 -6.10 -12.56
C ARG A 258 -1.08 -7.05 -12.18
N LEU A 259 -2.28 -6.53 -11.97
CA LEU A 259 -3.43 -7.38 -11.69
C LEU A 259 -3.69 -8.35 -12.85
N VAL A 260 -3.66 -7.86 -14.10
CA VAL A 260 -3.79 -8.71 -15.29
C VAL A 260 -2.72 -9.79 -15.36
N GLU A 261 -1.46 -9.42 -15.15
CA GLU A 261 -0.33 -10.36 -15.11
C GLU A 261 -0.57 -11.47 -14.08
N LEU A 262 -0.90 -11.08 -12.84
CA LEU A 262 -1.17 -12.02 -11.75
C LEU A 262 -2.34 -12.95 -12.05
N THR A 263 -3.39 -12.51 -12.75
CA THR A 263 -4.50 -13.40 -13.12
C THR A 263 -4.14 -14.43 -14.20
N LYS A 264 -3.11 -14.17 -15.01
CA LYS A 264 -2.66 -15.08 -16.08
C LYS A 264 -1.74 -16.19 -15.56
N THR A 265 -0.95 -15.90 -14.52
CA THR A 265 -0.05 -16.87 -13.90
C THR A 265 -0.87 -17.96 -13.21
N LYS A 266 -0.78 -19.22 -13.68
CA LYS A 266 -1.46 -20.38 -13.08
C LYS A 266 -0.67 -20.94 -11.89
#